data_AF-A0A9E8SHG2-F1
#
_entry.id   AF-A0A9E8SHG2-F1
#
_cell.length_a   1.000
_cell.length_b   1.000
_cell.length_c   1.000
_cell.angle_alpha   90.00
_cell.angle_beta   90.00
_cell.angle_gamma   90.00
#
_symmetry.space_group_name_H-M   'P 1'
#
loop_
_entity.id
_entity.type
_entity.pdbx_description
1 polymer ?
#
loop_
_entity_poly.entity_id
_entity_poly.type
_entity_poly.pdbx_seq_one_letter_code
_entity_poly.pdbx_strand_id
1 'polypeptide(L)'
;MLSPKKVKHRKVQKGRMRGKAYRGNALHFGDFGLLATECGWITSRQIEAARIALTRHVKRSGRVWIAIFPDKPLCKKPAETRMGKGKGNPEEWVAVVKPGRVLYEMEGVSLETAREAFRLAAHKLPLATKFLSRSHSDEA
;
A
#
# COMPACT_ATOMS: atom_id res chain seq x y z
N MET A 1 -7.23 8.33 9.03
CA MET A 1 -6.21 7.77 8.10
C MET A 1 -5.15 7.02 8.90
N LEU A 2 -4.59 5.96 8.34
CA LEU A 2 -3.61 5.10 9.04
C LEU A 2 -2.35 5.89 9.43
N SER A 3 -1.92 5.72 10.68
CA SER A 3 -0.65 6.27 11.19
C SER A 3 -0.21 5.48 12.45
N PRO A 4 1.09 5.45 12.78
CA PRO A 4 1.56 4.79 13.99
C PRO A 4 1.08 5.50 15.25
N LYS A 5 0.61 4.74 16.24
CA LYS A 5 0.18 5.30 17.54
C LYS A 5 1.34 5.92 18.33
N LYS A 6 2.53 5.32 18.24
CA LYS A 6 3.76 5.80 18.91
C LYS A 6 4.95 5.51 18.01
N VAL A 7 5.88 6.47 17.92
CA VAL A 7 7.17 6.29 17.24
C VAL A 7 8.32 6.64 18.17
N LYS A 8 9.41 5.89 18.08
CA LYS A 8 10.64 6.18 18.84
C LYS A 8 11.32 7.44 18.31
N HIS A 9 11.28 7.66 16.99
CA HIS A 9 11.92 8.80 16.34
C HIS A 9 10.92 9.55 15.46
N ARG A 10 10.82 10.86 15.65
CA ARG A 10 9.88 11.72 14.91
C ARG A 10 10.30 11.97 13.44
N LYS A 11 11.60 11.96 13.14
CA LYS A 11 12.15 12.21 11.79
C LYS A 11 13.12 11.10 11.42
N VAL A 12 12.93 10.46 10.26
CA VAL A 12 13.79 9.36 9.77
C VAL A 12 14.41 9.68 8.42
N GLN A 13 15.63 9.21 8.15
CA GLN A 13 16.27 9.41 6.84
C GLN A 13 15.44 8.78 5.71
N LYS A 14 15.52 9.34 4.49
CA LYS A 14 14.70 8.88 3.35
C LYS A 14 15.03 7.45 2.92
N GLY A 15 16.26 6.98 3.11
CA GLY A 15 16.68 5.64 2.69
C GLY A 15 16.57 5.42 1.17
N ARG A 16 16.61 4.15 0.74
CA ARG A 16 16.53 3.73 -0.67
C ARG A 16 15.47 2.62 -0.83
N MET A 17 14.90 2.50 -2.03
CA MET A 17 13.86 1.50 -2.36
C MET A 17 14.36 0.37 -3.26
N ARG A 18 15.67 0.10 -3.27
CA ARG A 18 16.29 -0.89 -4.16
C ARG A 18 15.84 -2.33 -3.83
N GLY A 19 15.87 -3.18 -4.86
CA GLY A 19 15.60 -4.62 -4.78
C GLY A 19 14.11 -4.98 -4.83
N LYS A 20 13.82 -6.28 -4.62
CA LYS A 20 12.48 -6.85 -4.59
C LYS A 20 11.96 -7.04 -3.16
N ALA A 21 10.66 -7.27 -3.03
CA ALA A 21 10.05 -7.68 -1.77
C ALA A 21 10.40 -9.15 -1.48
N TYR A 22 10.93 -9.40 -0.28
CA TYR A 22 11.20 -10.76 0.22
C TYR A 22 10.15 -11.23 1.23
N ARG A 23 9.25 -10.34 1.65
CA ARG A 23 8.19 -10.61 2.63
C ARG A 23 6.88 -10.06 2.11
N GLY A 24 5.77 -10.72 2.47
CA GLY A 24 4.42 -10.35 2.03
C GLY A 24 4.30 -10.28 0.51
N ASN A 25 4.94 -11.24 -0.16
CA ASN A 25 4.93 -11.46 -1.60
C ASN A 25 3.96 -12.57 -2.02
N ALA A 26 3.37 -13.26 -1.04
CA ALA A 26 2.34 -14.28 -1.23
C ALA A 26 1.00 -13.78 -0.64
N LEU A 27 -0.10 -14.43 -1.04
CA LEU A 27 -1.41 -14.24 -0.43
C LEU A 27 -1.46 -15.06 0.87
N HIS A 28 -1.89 -14.44 1.97
CA HIS A 28 -1.94 -15.13 3.27
C HIS A 28 -3.37 -15.27 3.80
N PHE A 29 -4.23 -14.30 3.51
CA PHE A 29 -5.57 -14.21 4.05
C PHE A 29 -6.60 -14.49 2.97
N GLY A 30 -6.61 -13.71 1.89
CA GLY A 30 -7.64 -13.76 0.86
C GLY A 30 -7.33 -14.69 -0.31
N ASP A 31 -8.38 -14.97 -1.09
CA ASP A 31 -8.29 -15.74 -2.34
C ASP A 31 -7.73 -14.90 -3.49
N PHE A 32 -7.83 -13.59 -3.40
CA PHE A 32 -7.38 -12.65 -4.42
C PHE A 32 -6.51 -11.55 -3.81
N GLY A 33 -5.61 -10.96 -4.60
CA GLY A 33 -4.84 -9.82 -4.13
C GLY A 33 -4.27 -8.93 -5.23
N LEU A 34 -3.72 -7.80 -4.78
CA LEU A 34 -3.10 -6.80 -5.63
C LEU A 34 -1.60 -6.70 -5.33
N LEU A 35 -0.78 -7.12 -6.28
CA LEU A 35 0.68 -7.12 -6.20
C LEU A 35 1.24 -5.84 -6.83
N ALA A 36 2.20 -5.18 -6.18
CA ALA A 36 2.99 -4.11 -6.78
C ALA A 36 4.03 -4.67 -7.75
N THR A 37 4.11 -4.15 -8.98
CA THR A 37 5.19 -4.50 -9.93
C THR A 37 6.33 -3.48 -9.93
N GLU A 38 6.10 -2.30 -9.35
CA GLU A 38 7.07 -1.21 -9.24
C GLU A 38 7.37 -0.84 -7.77
N CYS A 39 8.49 -0.16 -7.55
CA CYS A 39 8.78 0.43 -6.24
C CYS A 39 8.15 1.82 -6.11
N GLY A 40 7.74 2.18 -4.90
CA GLY A 40 7.20 3.51 -4.63
C GLY A 40 6.89 3.78 -3.18
N TRP A 41 6.50 5.02 -2.89
CA TRP A 41 5.88 5.39 -1.62
C TRP A 41 4.39 5.51 -1.82
N ILE A 42 3.62 4.81 -0.99
CA ILE A 42 2.17 4.93 -0.97
C ILE A 42 1.78 5.70 0.29
N THR A 43 1.08 6.82 0.13
CA THR A 43 0.63 7.64 1.27
C THR A 43 -0.55 6.98 1.98
N SER A 44 -0.75 7.31 3.26
CA SER A 44 -1.94 6.89 4.00
C SER A 44 -3.25 7.27 3.30
N ARG A 45 -3.25 8.35 2.50
CA ARG A 45 -4.40 8.80 1.71
C ARG A 45 -4.70 7.87 0.55
N GLN A 46 -3.67 7.49 -0.20
CA GLN A 46 -3.79 6.56 -1.32
C GLN A 46 -4.23 5.17 -0.83
N ILE A 47 -3.70 4.72 0.32
CA ILE A 47 -4.10 3.45 0.92
C ILE A 47 -5.61 3.44 1.20
N GLU A 48 -6.12 4.51 1.79
CA GLU A 48 -7.54 4.63 2.11
C GLU A 48 -8.42 4.80 0.85
N ALA A 49 -7.95 5.57 -0.14
CA ALA A 49 -8.67 5.76 -1.40
C ALA A 49 -8.87 4.43 -2.15
N ALA A 50 -7.83 3.59 -2.23
CA ALA A 50 -7.92 2.27 -2.82
C ALA A 50 -8.82 1.33 -2.00
N ARG A 51 -8.75 1.36 -0.66
CA ARG A 51 -9.65 0.58 0.22
C ARG A 51 -11.11 0.96 0.02
N ILE A 52 -11.41 2.25 -0.07
CA ILE A 52 -12.77 2.76 -0.34
C ILE A 52 -13.25 2.30 -1.72
N ALA A 53 -12.40 2.34 -2.75
CA ALA A 53 -12.75 1.85 -4.09
C ALA A 53 -13.11 0.36 -4.08
N LEU A 54 -12.30 -0.47 -3.42
CA LEU A 54 -12.55 -1.91 -3.25
C LEU A 54 -13.89 -2.16 -2.56
N THR A 55 -14.06 -1.60 -1.35
CA THR A 55 -15.24 -1.85 -0.50
C THR A 55 -16.54 -1.32 -1.10
N ARG A 56 -16.50 -0.22 -1.88
CA ARG A 56 -17.66 0.30 -2.61
C ARG A 56 -18.05 -0.61 -3.77
N HIS A 57 -17.07 -1.09 -4.55
CA HIS A 57 -17.36 -1.94 -5.71
C HIS A 57 -18.00 -3.27 -5.29
N VAL A 58 -17.49 -3.90 -4.24
CA VAL A 58 -18.03 -5.16 -3.70
C VAL A 58 -19.31 -4.97 -2.88
N LYS A 59 -19.84 -3.74 -2.78
CA LYS A 59 -21.03 -3.40 -1.99
C LYS A 59 -20.96 -3.87 -0.53
N ARG A 60 -19.76 -3.82 0.07
CA ARG A 60 -19.45 -4.36 1.41
C ARG A 60 -19.68 -5.87 1.58
N SER A 61 -19.79 -6.61 0.48
CA SER A 61 -19.69 -8.07 0.49
C SER A 61 -18.23 -8.51 0.56
N GLY A 62 -17.98 -9.64 1.20
CA GLY A 62 -16.64 -10.19 1.37
C GLY A 62 -15.78 -9.45 2.39
N ARG A 63 -14.54 -9.91 2.52
CA ARG A 63 -13.54 -9.36 3.44
C ARG A 63 -12.39 -8.75 2.64
N VAL A 64 -11.86 -7.62 3.12
CA VAL A 64 -10.74 -6.91 2.50
C VAL A 64 -9.66 -6.67 3.55
N TRP A 65 -8.43 -7.09 3.24
CA TRP A 65 -7.27 -6.84 4.07
C TRP A 65 -6.36 -5.81 3.41
N ILE A 66 -5.74 -4.99 4.25
CA ILE A 66 -4.68 -4.07 3.85
C ILE A 66 -3.37 -4.69 4.32
N ALA A 67 -2.51 -5.12 3.39
CA ALA A 67 -1.27 -5.83 3.70
C ALA A 67 -0.07 -4.89 3.92
N ILE A 68 -0.27 -3.58 3.77
CA ILE A 68 0.74 -2.54 3.96
C ILE A 68 0.29 -1.53 5.01
N PHE A 69 1.26 -0.95 5.73
CA PHE A 69 1.01 0.05 6.76
C PHE A 69 1.95 1.26 6.55
N PRO A 70 1.44 2.50 6.64
CA PRO A 70 2.27 3.69 6.49
C PRO A 70 2.98 4.01 7.81
N ASP A 71 4.17 3.45 7.99
CA ASP A 71 5.00 3.57 9.18
C ASP A 71 6.09 4.65 9.08
N LYS A 72 6.37 5.13 7.87
CA LYS A 72 7.48 6.04 7.62
C LYS A 72 7.02 7.50 7.54
N PRO A 73 7.56 8.41 8.38
CA PRO A 73 7.23 9.82 8.29
C PRO A 73 7.97 10.48 7.12
N LEU A 74 7.24 11.18 6.27
CA LEU A 74 7.76 12.01 5.19
C LEU A 74 7.82 13.47 5.66
N CYS A 75 9.01 14.07 5.60
CA CYS A 75 9.22 15.45 6.01
C CYS A 75 9.25 16.41 4.82
N LYS A 76 8.61 17.57 4.96
CA LYS A 76 8.64 18.67 3.98
C LYS A 76 9.16 19.94 4.65
N LYS A 77 9.91 20.76 3.90
CA LYS A 77 10.23 22.12 4.35
C LYS A 77 9.03 23.04 4.06
N PRO A 78 8.78 24.04 4.90
CA PRO A 78 7.76 25.06 4.61
C PRO A 78 8.02 25.70 3.24
N ALA A 79 6.95 26.08 2.57
CA ALA A 79 7.05 26.84 1.32
C ALA A 79 7.85 28.13 1.55
N GLU A 80 8.47 28.64 0.48
CA GLU A 80 9.17 29.94 0.50
C GLU A 80 10.39 30.03 1.43
N THR A 81 10.89 28.89 1.93
CA THR A 81 12.10 28.83 2.76
C THR A 81 13.33 28.36 1.99
N ARG A 82 14.50 28.91 2.35
CA ARG A 82 15.79 28.52 1.75
C ARG A 82 16.31 27.17 2.28
N MET A 83 17.37 26.67 1.65
CA MET A 83 18.12 25.50 2.12
C MET A 83 18.81 25.76 3.47
N GLY A 84 19.26 24.70 4.17
CA GLY A 84 19.81 24.80 5.53
C GLY A 84 18.76 24.76 6.66
N LYS A 85 19.12 25.23 7.86
CA LYS A 85 18.26 25.30 9.08
C LYS A 85 17.68 23.95 9.55
N GLY A 86 18.32 22.85 9.17
CA GLY A 86 17.93 21.50 9.55
C GLY A 86 16.79 20.92 8.69
N LYS A 87 16.26 19.80 9.18
CA LYS A 87 15.26 18.99 8.47
C LYS A 87 13.85 19.51 8.73
N GLY A 88 13.03 19.56 7.68
CA GLY A 88 11.62 19.97 7.75
C GLY A 88 10.75 19.12 8.69
N ASN A 89 9.48 19.51 8.82
CA ASN A 89 8.52 18.86 9.70
C ASN A 89 7.91 17.62 9.04
N PRO A 90 7.58 16.55 9.79
CA PRO A 90 6.80 15.43 9.27
C PRO A 90 5.39 15.90 8.91
N GLU A 91 4.98 15.67 7.66
CA GLU A 91 3.67 16.08 7.14
C GLU A 91 2.78 14.86 6.87
N GLU A 92 3.36 13.77 6.38
CA GLU A 92 2.61 12.59 5.94
C GLU A 92 3.28 11.29 6.38
N TRP A 93 2.50 10.21 6.42
CA TRP A 93 3.00 8.86 6.61
C TRP A 93 2.90 8.10 5.30
N VAL A 94 3.98 7.38 4.97
CA VAL A 94 4.07 6.59 3.75
C VAL A 94 4.45 5.16 4.06
N ALA A 95 3.93 4.23 3.26
CA ALA A 95 4.40 2.86 3.20
C ALA A 95 5.45 2.77 2.09
N VAL A 96 6.60 2.17 2.39
CA VAL A 96 7.62 1.89 1.39
C VAL A 96 7.30 0.55 0.72
N VAL A 97 7.02 0.60 -0.58
CA VAL A 97 6.64 -0.57 -1.38
C VAL A 97 7.75 -0.91 -2.35
N LYS A 98 8.04 -2.22 -2.45
CA LYS A 98 8.99 -2.79 -3.41
C LYS A 98 8.24 -3.71 -4.39
N PRO A 99 8.77 -3.93 -5.60
CA PRO A 99 8.22 -4.89 -6.55
C PRO A 99 8.05 -6.26 -5.92
N GLY A 100 6.92 -6.90 -6.18
CA GLY A 100 6.53 -8.19 -5.61
C GLY A 100 5.85 -8.10 -4.24
N ARG A 101 5.51 -6.92 -3.72
CA ARG A 101 4.76 -6.77 -2.46
C ARG A 101 3.26 -6.82 -2.71
N VAL A 102 2.54 -7.66 -1.98
CA VAL A 102 1.07 -7.66 -1.94
C VAL A 102 0.60 -6.46 -1.10
N LEU A 103 -0.34 -5.69 -1.65
CA LEU A 103 -0.86 -4.45 -1.08
C LEU A 103 -2.21 -4.66 -0.39
N TYR A 104 -3.07 -5.44 -1.04
CA TYR A 104 -4.43 -5.74 -0.59
C TYR A 104 -4.76 -7.18 -0.89
N GLU A 105 -5.62 -7.75 -0.06
CA GLU A 105 -6.20 -9.07 -0.27
C GLU A 105 -7.72 -9.00 -0.12
N MET A 106 -8.43 -9.92 -0.76
CA MET A 106 -9.88 -10.00 -0.74
C MET A 106 -10.35 -11.45 -0.78
N GLU A 107 -11.46 -11.74 -0.10
CA GLU A 107 -12.09 -13.06 0.01
C GLU A 107 -13.62 -12.92 -0.03
N GLY A 108 -14.32 -13.98 -0.42
CA GLY A 108 -15.79 -14.04 -0.37
C GLY A 108 -16.50 -13.28 -1.50
N VAL A 109 -15.84 -13.15 -2.66
CA VAL A 109 -16.39 -12.52 -3.87
C VAL A 109 -16.06 -13.36 -5.10
N SER A 110 -16.81 -13.20 -6.19
CA SER A 110 -16.48 -13.87 -7.45
C SER A 110 -15.21 -13.31 -8.08
N LEU A 111 -14.53 -14.13 -8.89
CA LEU A 111 -13.31 -13.73 -9.61
C LEU A 111 -13.51 -12.47 -10.46
N GLU A 112 -14.64 -12.37 -11.17
CA GLU A 112 -14.96 -11.23 -12.01
C GLU A 112 -15.09 -9.94 -11.19
N THR A 113 -15.82 -10.02 -10.07
CA THR A 113 -16.00 -8.89 -9.16
C THR A 113 -14.68 -8.48 -8.51
N ALA A 114 -13.86 -9.45 -8.08
CA ALA A 114 -12.55 -9.18 -7.51
C ALA A 114 -11.63 -8.48 -8.52
N ARG A 115 -11.57 -9.00 -9.76
CA ARG A 115 -10.72 -8.45 -10.83
C ARG A 115 -11.07 -6.99 -11.11
N GLU A 116 -12.35 -6.69 -11.23
CA GLU A 116 -12.81 -5.31 -11.49
C GLU A 116 -12.58 -4.40 -10.28
N ALA A 117 -12.87 -4.87 -9.05
CA ALA A 117 -12.58 -4.11 -7.83
C ALA A 117 -11.09 -3.73 -7.74
N PHE A 118 -10.20 -4.68 -8.00
CA PHE A 118 -8.76 -4.44 -7.95
C PHE A 118 -8.26 -3.55 -9.08
N ARG A 119 -8.87 -3.60 -10.27
CA ARG A 119 -8.59 -2.65 -11.35
C ARG A 119 -8.91 -1.21 -10.93
N LEU A 120 -10.07 -0.99 -10.31
CA LEU A 120 -10.47 0.32 -9.81
C LEU A 120 -9.55 0.82 -8.68
N ALA A 121 -9.11 -0.09 -7.80
CA ALA A 121 -8.17 0.22 -6.73
C ALA A 121 -6.78 0.58 -7.27
N ALA A 122 -6.30 -0.11 -8.30
CA ALA A 122 -5.03 0.15 -8.95
C ALA A 122 -4.93 1.59 -9.47
N HIS A 123 -6.02 2.13 -10.04
CA HIS A 123 -6.08 3.53 -10.48
C HIS A 123 -5.97 4.57 -9.36
N LYS A 124 -6.07 4.17 -8.08
CA LYS A 124 -5.86 5.06 -6.93
C LYS A 124 -4.43 5.04 -6.41
N LEU A 125 -3.59 4.15 -6.92
CA LEU A 125 -2.21 3.95 -6.49
C LEU A 125 -1.24 4.59 -7.49
N PRO A 126 -0.09 5.11 -7.02
CA PRO A 126 0.88 5.80 -7.86
C PRO A 126 1.88 4.84 -8.54
N LEU A 127 1.57 3.54 -8.67
CA LEU A 127 2.49 2.51 -9.14
C LEU A 127 1.76 1.40 -9.88
N ALA A 128 2.46 0.76 -10.82
CA ALA A 128 1.91 -0.37 -11.56
C ALA A 128 1.66 -1.58 -10.64
N THR A 129 0.56 -2.28 -10.92
CA THR A 129 0.12 -3.43 -10.11
C THR A 129 -0.35 -4.58 -11.00
N LYS A 130 -0.37 -5.78 -10.42
CA LYS A 130 -0.84 -7.02 -11.04
C LYS A 130 -1.86 -7.68 -10.12
N PHE A 131 -2.96 -8.14 -10.69
CA PHE A 131 -3.95 -8.96 -9.99
C PHE A 131 -3.40 -10.38 -9.77
N LEU A 132 -3.63 -10.91 -8.56
CA LEU A 132 -3.31 -12.28 -8.17
C LEU A 132 -4.59 -13.01 -7.77
N SER A 133 -4.64 -14.29 -8.12
CA SER A 133 -5.60 -15.27 -7.61
C SER A 133 -4.84 -16.42 -6.98
N ARG A 134 -5.30 -16.90 -5.83
CA ARG A 134 -4.76 -18.08 -5.16
C ARG A 134 -4.93 -19.27 -6.10
N SER A 135 -3.80 -19.83 -6.52
CA SER A 135 -3.78 -21.10 -7.26
C SER A 135 -3.43 -22.22 -6.28
N HIS A 136 -3.91 -23.46 -6.54
CA HIS A 136 -3.65 -24.62 -5.68
C HIS A 136 -2.15 -24.93 -5.47
N SER A 137 -1.23 -24.28 -6.21
CA SER A 137 0.22 -24.45 -6.09
C SER A 137 0.90 -23.56 -5.06
N ASP A 138 0.17 -22.63 -4.42
CA ASP A 138 0.74 -21.63 -3.50
C ASP A 138 0.74 -22.08 -2.02
N GLU A 139 0.38 -23.33 -1.74
CA GLU A 139 0.49 -23.96 -0.42
C GLU A 139 1.93 -24.41 -0.15
N ALA A 140 2.74 -23.56 0.47
CA ALA A 140 4.08 -23.88 0.97
C ALA A 140 4.37 -23.17 2.31
#